data_AF-A0A7X7XQN0-F1
#
_entry.id   AF-A0A7X7XQN0-F1
#
_cell.length_a   1.000
_cell.length_b   1.000
_cell.length_c   1.000
_cell.angle_alpha   90.00
_cell.angle_beta   90.00
_cell.angle_gamma   90.00
#
_symmetry.space_group_name_H-M   'P 1'
#
loop_
_entity.id
_entity.type
_entity.pdbx_description
1 polymer ?
#
loop_
_entity_poly.entity_id
_entity_poly.type
_entity_poly.pdbx_seq_one_letter_code
_entity_poly.pdbx_strand_id
1 'polypeptide(L)'
;MRLIKSNDFYSVKVRGYVTSLHLEVLDILYQPIMGFAATALYRYLFTMRDFRKGDSLSFTLIHDHFGFSYDQISIAFSKLEGLGLMRSFYVEYNEFSEYVLE
;
A
#
# COMPACT_ATOMS: atom_id res chain seq x y z
N MET A 1 -3.59 11.95 -5.30
CA MET A 1 -3.29 10.62 -5.86
C MET A 1 -4.27 10.32 -7.00
N ARG A 2 -3.83 9.65 -8.08
CA ARG A 2 -4.74 9.11 -9.12
C ARG A 2 -5.54 7.94 -8.52
N LEU A 3 -6.79 7.77 -8.95
CA LEU A 3 -7.61 6.62 -8.54
C LEU A 3 -7.02 5.34 -9.12
N ILE A 4 -6.84 4.34 -8.25
CA ILE A 4 -6.41 3.00 -8.60
C ILE A 4 -7.52 2.31 -9.40
N LYS A 5 -7.14 1.68 -10.50
CA LYS A 5 -8.02 0.86 -11.33
C LYS A 5 -7.69 -0.62 -11.17
N SER A 6 -8.60 -1.49 -11.59
CA SER A 6 -8.42 -2.95 -11.51
C SER A 6 -7.27 -3.49 -12.34
N ASN A 7 -6.92 -2.80 -13.43
CA ASN A 7 -5.83 -3.16 -14.34
C ASN A 7 -4.49 -2.52 -13.96
N ASP A 8 -4.45 -1.73 -12.89
CA ASP A 8 -3.19 -1.20 -12.36
C ASP A 8 -2.45 -2.29 -11.56
N PHE A 9 -1.13 -2.18 -11.54
CA PHE A 9 -0.25 -3.03 -10.76
C PHE A 9 0.47 -2.21 -9.68
N TYR A 10 1.05 -2.88 -8.69
CA TYR A 10 1.90 -2.27 -7.68
C TYR A 10 3.14 -3.13 -7.41
N SER A 11 4.24 -2.49 -7.05
CA SER A 11 5.42 -3.18 -6.50
C SER A 11 5.88 -2.47 -5.24
N VAL A 12 6.42 -3.24 -4.28
CA VAL A 12 6.86 -2.71 -2.98
C VAL A 12 8.39 -2.67 -2.93
N LYS A 13 8.96 -1.49 -2.67
CA LYS A 13 10.39 -1.25 -2.54
C LYS A 13 10.70 -0.62 -1.19
N VAL A 14 11.08 -1.44 -0.21
CA VAL A 14 11.43 -0.95 1.11
C VAL A 14 12.93 -0.67 1.21
N ARG A 15 13.30 0.56 1.58
CA ARG A 15 14.70 0.97 1.85
C ARG A 15 15.04 1.05 3.34
N GLY A 16 14.03 1.08 4.20
CA GLY A 16 14.18 1.16 5.65
C GLY A 16 14.03 -0.18 6.36
N TYR A 17 14.26 -0.17 7.67
CA TYR A 17 13.90 -1.29 8.55
C TYR A 17 12.64 -0.92 9.33
N VAL A 18 11.69 -1.85 9.40
CA VAL A 18 10.48 -1.69 10.22
C VAL A 18 10.48 -2.82 11.23
N THR A 19 10.41 -2.46 12.52
CA THR A 19 10.45 -3.38 13.66
C THR A 19 9.06 -3.57 14.26
N SER A 20 8.90 -4.52 15.18
CA SER A 20 7.64 -4.71 15.91
C SER A 20 7.18 -3.45 16.65
N LEU A 21 8.12 -2.68 17.22
CA LEU A 21 7.82 -1.40 17.87
C LEU A 21 7.14 -0.41 16.91
N HIS A 22 7.60 -0.33 15.66
CA HIS A 22 6.98 0.55 14.66
C HIS A 22 5.54 0.12 14.32
N LEU A 23 5.25 -1.18 14.35
CA LEU A 23 3.90 -1.69 14.13
C LEU A 23 2.98 -1.42 15.34
N GLU A 24 3.51 -1.45 16.56
CA GLU A 24 2.75 -1.03 17.76
C GLU A 24 2.43 0.47 17.71
N VAL A 25 3.41 1.30 17.32
CA VAL A 25 3.20 2.74 17.09
C VAL A 25 2.14 2.98 16.02
N LEU A 26 2.15 2.18 14.94
CA LEU A 26 1.13 2.26 13.89
C LEU A 26 -0.28 2.04 14.46
N ASP A 27 -0.48 1.01 15.29
CA ASP A 27 -1.79 0.69 15.84
C ASP A 27 -2.24 1.69 16.92
N ILE A 28 -1.33 2.14 17.78
CA ILE A 28 -1.69 2.99 18.92
C ILE A 28 -1.83 4.46 18.50
N LEU A 29 -0.94 4.96 17.64
CA LEU A 29 -0.87 6.39 17.29
C LEU A 29 -1.46 6.71 15.92
N TYR A 30 -1.20 5.88 14.91
CA TYR A 30 -1.61 6.20 13.53
C TYR A 30 -3.02 5.71 13.21
N GLN A 31 -3.40 4.51 13.65
CA GLN A 31 -4.71 3.93 13.35
C GLN A 31 -5.90 4.82 13.77
N PRO A 32 -5.90 5.52 14.91
CA PRO A 32 -6.97 6.46 15.26
C PRO A 32 -7.14 7.61 14.26
N ILE A 33 -6.07 8.00 13.57
CA ILE A 33 -6.03 9.12 12.62
C ILE A 33 -6.42 8.65 11.20
N MET A 34 -5.82 7.54 10.74
CA MET A 34 -6.02 7.07 9.36
C MET A 34 -7.14 6.03 9.21
N GLY A 35 -7.52 5.37 10.30
CA GLY A 35 -8.53 4.34 10.36
C GLY A 35 -8.03 2.94 10.00
N PHE A 36 -8.93 1.97 10.12
CA PHE A 36 -8.62 0.55 9.96
C PHE A 36 -8.09 0.19 8.57
N ALA A 37 -8.74 0.66 7.49
CA ALA A 37 -8.38 0.25 6.12
C ALA A 37 -6.93 0.59 5.74
N ALA A 38 -6.47 1.80 6.05
CA ALA A 38 -5.08 2.22 5.82
C ALA A 38 -4.09 1.43 6.68
N THR A 39 -4.48 1.11 7.92
CA THR A 39 -3.63 0.37 8.87
C THR A 39 -3.44 -1.08 8.43
N ALA A 40 -4.53 -1.74 8.06
CA ALA A 40 -4.52 -3.09 7.52
C ALA A 40 -3.70 -3.17 6.23
N LEU A 41 -3.89 -2.20 5.33
CA LEU A 41 -3.13 -2.11 4.09
C LEU A 41 -1.62 -1.97 4.34
N TYR A 42 -1.20 -1.08 5.25
CA TYR A 42 0.22 -0.91 5.57
C TYR A 42 0.84 -2.21 6.12
N ARG A 43 0.12 -2.91 7.02
CA ARG A 43 0.54 -4.22 7.54
C ARG A 43 0.69 -5.27 6.44
N TYR A 44 -0.25 -5.29 5.50
CA TYR A 44 -0.18 -6.18 4.33
C TYR A 44 1.03 -5.89 3.46
N LEU A 45 1.26 -4.63 3.09
CA LEU A 45 2.42 -4.23 2.29
C LEU A 45 3.74 -4.56 3.01
N PHE A 46 3.80 -4.31 4.32
CA PHE A 46 4.93 -4.70 5.16
C PHE A 46 5.19 -6.21 5.14
N THR A 47 4.15 -7.03 5.18
CA THR A 47 4.27 -8.49 5.14
C THR A 47 4.69 -8.97 3.75
N MET A 48 4.07 -8.43 2.70
CA MET A 48 4.29 -8.83 1.31
C MET A 48 5.68 -8.47 0.78
N ARG A 49 6.34 -7.45 1.36
CA ARG A 49 7.68 -7.03 0.94
C ARG A 49 8.71 -8.16 1.00
N ASP A 50 8.56 -9.07 1.96
CA ASP A 50 9.53 -10.15 2.21
C ASP A 50 9.28 -11.32 1.24
N PHE A 51 8.04 -11.48 0.76
CA PHE A 51 7.64 -12.56 -0.13
C PHE A 51 7.74 -12.23 -1.62
N ARG A 52 7.59 -10.95 -2.01
CA ARG A 52 7.45 -10.54 -3.42
C ARG A 52 8.27 -9.29 -3.74
N LYS A 53 9.55 -9.31 -3.37
CA LYS A 53 10.45 -8.17 -3.52
C LYS A 53 10.69 -7.85 -5.00
N GLY A 54 10.10 -6.75 -5.47
CA GLY A 54 10.32 -6.21 -6.83
C GLY A 54 9.39 -6.76 -7.91
N ASP A 55 8.50 -7.69 -7.58
CA ASP A 55 7.49 -8.18 -8.52
C ASP A 55 6.33 -7.19 -8.62
N SER A 56 5.84 -6.96 -9.84
CA SER A 56 4.61 -6.22 -10.08
C SER A 56 3.40 -7.10 -9.78
N LEU A 57 2.55 -6.66 -8.87
CA LEU A 57 1.39 -7.36 -8.35
C LEU A 57 0.11 -6.65 -8.74
N SER A 58 -0.93 -7.40 -9.09
CA SER A 58 -2.22 -6.78 -9.39
C SER A 58 -2.92 -6.30 -8.11
N PHE A 59 -3.54 -5.13 -8.17
CA PHE A 59 -4.40 -4.62 -7.09
C PHE A 59 -5.61 -5.52 -6.79
N THR A 60 -5.97 -6.42 -7.70
CA THR A 60 -6.96 -7.49 -7.45
C THR A 60 -6.59 -8.33 -6.22
N LEU A 61 -5.31 -8.56 -5.95
CA LEU A 61 -4.87 -9.31 -4.77
C LEU A 61 -5.23 -8.60 -3.46
N ILE A 62 -5.14 -7.27 -3.42
CA ILE A 62 -5.52 -6.47 -2.25
C ILE A 62 -7.05 -6.44 -2.12
N HIS A 63 -7.75 -6.28 -3.26
CA HIS A 63 -9.20 -6.33 -3.32
C HIS A 63 -9.75 -7.64 -2.77
N ASP A 64 -9.24 -8.78 -3.24
CA ASP A 64 -9.69 -10.11 -2.84
C ASP A 64 -9.31 -10.44 -1.39
N HIS A 65 -8.13 -9.99 -0.93
CA HIS A 65 -7.68 -10.25 0.44
C HIS A 65 -8.49 -9.50 1.50
N PHE A 66 -8.89 -8.25 1.23
CA PHE A 66 -9.57 -7.40 2.21
C PHE A 66 -11.06 -7.17 1.92
N GLY A 67 -11.54 -7.46 0.71
CA GLY A 67 -12.86 -7.06 0.24
C GLY A 67 -13.03 -5.56 0.04
N PHE A 68 -11.92 -4.79 -0.03
CA PHE A 68 -11.97 -3.34 -0.21
C PHE A 68 -12.23 -2.96 -1.66
N SER A 69 -13.11 -1.98 -1.92
CA SER A 69 -13.25 -1.42 -3.26
C SER A 69 -11.97 -0.70 -3.69
N TYR A 70 -11.74 -0.56 -5.01
CA TYR A 70 -10.58 0.18 -5.53
C TYR A 70 -10.54 1.64 -5.06
N ASP A 71 -11.70 2.26 -4.81
CA ASP A 71 -11.80 3.59 -4.19
C ASP A 71 -11.32 3.57 -2.75
N GLN A 72 -11.73 2.57 -1.96
CA GLN A 72 -11.26 2.41 -0.58
C GLN A 72 -9.75 2.18 -0.51
N ILE A 73 -9.21 1.39 -1.44
CA ILE A 73 -7.76 1.22 -1.60
C ILE A 73 -7.12 2.58 -1.93
N SER A 74 -7.62 3.31 -2.91
CA SER A 74 -7.10 4.64 -3.29
C SER A 74 -7.08 5.64 -2.12
N ILE A 75 -8.16 5.65 -1.32
CA ILE A 75 -8.26 6.50 -0.12
C ILE A 75 -7.26 6.05 0.95
N ALA A 76 -7.13 4.74 1.18
CA ALA A 76 -6.19 4.17 2.14
C ALA A 76 -4.74 4.54 1.78
N PHE A 77 -4.36 4.37 0.51
CA PHE A 77 -3.06 4.80 -0.02
C PHE A 77 -2.85 6.31 0.18
N SER A 78 -3.84 7.14 -0.20
CA SER A 78 -3.74 8.60 -0.04
C SER A 78 -3.51 9.02 1.43
N LYS A 79 -4.10 8.29 2.39
CA LYS A 79 -3.86 8.54 3.82
C LYS A 79 -2.46 8.14 4.26
N LEU A 80 -1.95 7.01 3.79
CA LEU A 80 -0.57 6.58 4.06
C LEU A 80 0.44 7.57 3.48
N GLU A 81 0.19 8.09 2.27
CA GLU A 81 1.00 9.14 1.67
C GLU A 81 0.93 10.45 2.46
N GLY A 82 -0.28 10.89 2.80
CA GLY A 82 -0.51 12.14 3.53
C GLY A 82 0.14 12.18 4.92
N LEU A 83 0.30 11.02 5.56
CA LEU A 83 0.98 10.88 6.85
C LEU A 83 2.48 10.54 6.73
N GLY A 84 3.01 10.46 5.50
CA GLY A 84 4.43 10.18 5.25
C GLY A 84 4.86 8.74 5.55
N LEU A 85 3.91 7.81 5.70
CA LEU A 85 4.19 6.39 5.95
C LEU A 85 4.60 5.64 4.68
N MET A 86 4.29 6.18 3.50
CA MET A 86 4.57 5.59 2.20
C MET A 86 4.69 6.71 1.16
N ARG A 87 5.44 6.46 0.10
CA ARG A 87 5.46 7.25 -1.13
C ARG A 87 5.05 6.36 -2.28
N SER A 88 4.17 6.82 -3.17
CA SER A 88 3.91 6.13 -4.43
C SER A 88 4.49 6.90 -5.61
N PHE A 89 5.07 6.14 -6.54
CA PHE A 89 5.55 6.64 -7.82
C PHE A 89 4.79 5.92 -8.92
N TYR A 90 4.13 6.68 -9.77
CA TYR A 90 3.37 6.12 -10.89
C TYR A 90 4.27 5.97 -12.12
N VAL A 91 4.28 4.78 -12.70
CA VAL A 91 5.05 4.43 -13.90
C VAL A 91 4.08 3.88 -14.94
N GLU A 92 4.09 4.47 -16.13
CA GLU A 92 3.35 3.95 -17.27
C GLU A 92 4.30 3.10 -18.14
N TYR A 93 3.93 1.84 -18.35
CA TYR A 93 4.51 0.99 -19.36
C TYR A 93 3.57 0.90 -20.57
N ASN A 94 4.06 0.38 -21.69
CA ASN A 94 3.25 0.26 -22.92
C ASN A 94 1.99 -0.59 -22.73
N GLU A 95 2.01 -1.58 -21.82
CA GLU A 95 0.92 -2.56 -21.68
C GLU A 95 0.13 -2.40 -20.36
N PHE A 96 0.74 -1.83 -19.32
CA PHE A 96 0.13 -1.68 -18.01
C PHE A 96 0.71 -0.48 -17.28
N SER A 97 0.03 -0.09 -16.20
CA SER A 97 0.50 0.94 -15.29
C SER A 97 0.88 0.33 -13.96
N GLU A 98 1.93 0.85 -13.34
CA GLU A 98 2.44 0.38 -12.06
C GLU A 98 2.59 1.52 -11.06
N TYR A 99 2.19 1.25 -9.81
CA TYR A 99 2.53 2.07 -8.66
C TYR A 99 3.71 1.44 -7.91
N VAL A 100 4.87 2.08 -7.97
CA VAL A 100 6.03 1.70 -7.17
C VAL A 100 5.86 2.33 -5.79
N LEU A 101 5.70 1.50 -4.77
CA LEU A 101 5.43 1.89 -3.39
C LEU A 101 6.73 1.82 -2.59
N GLU A 102 7.16 2.96 -2.05
CA GLU A 102 8.37 3.11 -1.22
C GLU A 102 8.03 3.47 0.22
#